data_AF-A0A9N9BJP9-F1
#
_entry.id   AF-A0A9N9BJP9-F1
#
_cell.length_a   1.000
_cell.length_b   1.000
_cell.length_c   1.000
_cell.angle_alpha   90.00
_cell.angle_beta   90.00
_cell.angle_gamma   90.00
#
_symmetry.space_group_name_H-M   'P 1'
#
loop_
_entity.id
_entity.type
_entity.pdbx_description
1 polymer ?
#
loop_
_entity_poly.entity_id
_entity_poly.type
_entity_poly.pdbx_seq_one_letter_code
_entity_poly.pdbx_strand_id
1 'polypeptide(L)'
;LAVFVALAVVIPFSLFRPTEQQLLRALQLFVLLVISPPGLLLLSGVDIRAFLEWQLSEYLVLGNYLLPFVCCTYWPTILAYGIIVFAPVR
;
A
#
# COMPACT_ATOMS: atom_id res chain seq x y z
N LEU A 1 17.06 3.41 -0.38
CA LEU A 1 15.61 3.63 -0.19
C LEU A 1 14.77 2.78 -1.13
N ALA A 2 14.89 2.94 -2.46
CA ALA A 2 14.10 2.19 -3.45
C ALA A 2 14.17 0.66 -3.31
N VAL A 3 15.35 0.09 -3.07
CA VAL A 3 15.50 -1.36 -2.82
C VAL A 3 14.83 -1.80 -1.51
N PHE A 4 14.89 -0.96 -0.48
CA PHE A 4 14.28 -1.24 0.82
C PHE A 4 12.75 -1.17 0.74
N VAL A 5 12.22 -0.18 0.01
CA VAL A 5 10.80 -0.06 -0.32
C VAL A 5 10.37 -1.21 -1.22
N ALA A 6 11.15 -1.59 -2.24
CA ALA A 6 10.87 -2.75 -3.08
C ALA A 6 10.84 -4.05 -2.27
N LEU A 7 11.75 -4.28 -1.33
CA LEU A 7 11.73 -5.46 -0.47
C LEU A 7 10.54 -5.43 0.51
N ALA A 8 10.28 -4.29 1.13
CA ALA A 8 9.15 -4.10 2.05
C ALA A 8 7.79 -4.18 1.36
N VAL A 9 7.71 -3.90 0.05
CA VAL A 9 6.47 -3.97 -0.75
C VAL A 9 6.38 -5.28 -1.55
N VAL A 10 7.45 -5.92 -1.98
CA VAL A 10 7.34 -7.14 -2.80
C VAL A 10 7.21 -8.39 -1.93
N ILE A 11 7.95 -8.45 -0.82
CA ILE A 11 7.98 -9.64 0.04
C ILE A 11 6.62 -9.92 0.70
N PRO A 12 5.98 -8.97 1.41
CA PRO A 12 4.69 -9.26 2.02
C PRO A 12 3.60 -9.55 0.98
N PHE A 13 3.75 -9.04 -0.24
CA PHE A 13 2.77 -9.27 -1.30
C PHE A 13 2.90 -10.64 -1.97
N SER A 14 4.07 -11.26 -1.93
CA SER A 14 4.25 -12.65 -2.34
C SER A 14 3.47 -13.66 -1.47
N LEU A 15 3.08 -13.24 -0.25
CA LEU A 15 2.33 -14.07 0.71
C LEU A 15 0.81 -14.00 0.51
N PHE A 16 0.31 -12.98 -0.21
CA PHE A 16 -1.11 -12.90 -0.56
C PHE A 16 -1.42 -13.85 -1.71
N ARG A 17 -2.32 -14.79 -1.44
CA ARG A 17 -2.80 -15.78 -2.41
C ARG A 17 -4.32 -15.91 -2.27
N PRO A 18 -5.04 -16.19 -3.37
CA PRO A 18 -6.46 -16.50 -3.28
C PRO A 18 -6.66 -17.69 -2.35
N THR A 19 -7.58 -17.54 -1.40
CA THR A 19 -7.88 -18.54 -0.38
C THR A 19 -9.39 -18.70 -0.24
N GLU A 20 -9.84 -19.94 -0.04
CA GLU A 20 -11.24 -20.25 0.24
C GLU A 20 -11.60 -20.05 1.72
N GLN A 21 -10.59 -20.01 2.59
CA GLN A 21 -10.80 -19.80 4.01
C GLN A 21 -11.16 -18.33 4.28
N GLN A 22 -12.41 -18.08 4.67
CA GLN A 22 -12.94 -16.74 4.93
C GLN A 22 -12.12 -15.97 5.97
N LEU A 23 -11.60 -16.66 7.00
CA LEU A 23 -10.82 -16.04 8.07
C LEU A 23 -9.45 -15.56 7.59
N LEU A 24 -8.74 -16.36 6.78
CA LEU A 24 -7.49 -15.95 6.14
C LEU A 24 -7.74 -14.79 5.17
N ARG A 25 -8.84 -14.83 4.42
CA ARG A 25 -9.22 -13.76 3.49
C ARG A 25 -9.44 -12.43 4.22
N ALA A 26 -10.17 -12.46 5.34
CA ALA A 26 -10.40 -11.28 6.17
C ALA A 26 -9.10 -10.73 6.77
N LEU A 27 -8.20 -11.61 7.24
CA LEU A 27 -6.91 -11.22 7.78
C LEU A 27 -6.01 -10.60 6.70
N GLN A 28 -5.97 -11.17 5.50
CA GLN A 28 -5.24 -10.62 4.37
C GLN A 28 -5.73 -9.22 3.98
N LEU A 29 -7.06 -9.00 3.97
CA LEU A 29 -7.64 -7.69 3.73
C LEU A 29 -7.33 -6.69 4.83
N PHE A 30 -7.36 -7.12 6.10
CA PHE A 30 -7.01 -6.25 7.22
C PHE A 30 -5.56 -5.78 7.10
N VAL A 31 -4.64 -6.68 6.75
CA VAL A 31 -3.22 -6.33 6.53
C VAL A 31 -3.08 -5.38 5.34
N LEU A 32 -3.75 -5.63 4.21
CA LEU A 32 -3.77 -4.72 3.05
C LEU A 32 -4.32 -3.34 3.41
N LEU A 33 -5.36 -3.27 4.25
CA LEU A 33 -5.96 -2.02 4.71
C LEU A 33 -4.97 -1.23 5.58
N VAL A 34 -4.31 -1.89 6.53
CA VAL A 34 -3.32 -1.27 7.43
C VAL A 34 -2.12 -0.74 6.65
N ILE A 35 -1.63 -1.52 5.68
CA ILE A 35 -0.45 -1.17 4.88
C ILE A 35 -0.81 -0.13 3.80
N SER A 36 -2.08 0.04 3.44
CA SER A 36 -2.51 1.05 2.48
C SER A 36 -2.06 2.47 2.88
N PRO A 37 -1.78 3.38 1.93
CA PRO A 37 -1.46 4.77 2.25
C PRO A 37 -2.46 5.43 3.22
N PRO A 38 -3.79 5.30 3.05
CA PRO A 38 -4.72 5.84 4.03
C PRO A 38 -4.67 5.12 5.39
N GLY A 39 -4.42 3.81 5.43
CA GLY A 39 -4.25 3.06 6.68
C GLY A 39 -3.02 3.48 7.49
N LEU A 40 -1.89 3.67 6.82
CA LEU A 40 -0.66 4.19 7.43
C LEU A 40 -0.85 5.62 7.93
N LEU A 41 -1.57 6.45 7.17
CA LEU A 41 -1.90 7.81 7.60
C LEU A 41 -2.79 7.82 8.84
N LEU A 42 -3.83 6.99 8.88
CA LEU A 42 -4.69 6.81 10.06
C LEU A 42 -3.90 6.36 11.29
N LEU A 43 -2.94 5.45 11.15
CA LEU A 43 -2.10 4.98 12.25
C LEU A 43 -1.09 6.03 12.72
N SER A 44 -0.60 6.87 11.80
CA SER A 44 0.35 7.93 12.13
C SER A 44 -0.28 9.08 12.93
N GLY A 45 -1.61 9.23 12.90
CA GLY A 45 -2.33 10.33 13.53
C GLY A 45 -2.03 11.70 12.90
N VAL A 46 -1.33 11.74 11.76
CA VAL A 46 -0.97 12.96 11.06
C VAL A 46 -2.13 13.44 10.21
N ASP A 47 -2.38 14.75 10.21
CA ASP A 47 -3.35 15.37 9.31
C ASP A 47 -3.02 15.07 7.85
N ILE A 48 -3.95 14.41 7.17
CA ILE A 48 -3.82 13.98 5.76
C ILE A 48 -3.45 15.16 4.87
N ARG A 49 -4.05 16.33 5.11
CA ARG A 49 -3.81 17.56 4.35
C ARG A 49 -2.38 18.06 4.51
N ALA A 50 -1.88 18.11 5.75
CA ALA A 50 -0.52 18.55 6.04
C ALA A 50 0.53 17.58 5.47
N PHE A 51 0.27 16.27 5.54
CA PHE A 51 1.15 15.26 4.95
C PHE A 51 1.20 15.36 3.41
N LEU A 52 0.04 15.55 2.77
CA LEU A 52 -0.04 15.72 1.32
C LEU A 52 0.64 17.00 0.86
N GLU A 53 0.45 18.12 1.55
CA GLU A 53 1.11 19.40 1.24
C GLU A 53 2.64 19.26 1.40
N TRP A 54 3.10 18.59 2.46
CA TRP A 54 4.52 18.30 2.65
C TRP A 54 5.09 17.42 1.52
N GLN A 55 4.45 16.30 1.19
CA GLN A 55 4.86 15.41 0.10
C GLN A 55 4.85 16.09 -1.27
N LEU A 56 3.87 16.96 -1.53
CA LEU A 56 3.80 17.73 -2.76
C LEU A 56 4.94 18.75 -2.84
N SER A 57 5.27 19.42 -1.73
CA SER A 57 6.40 20.35 -1.66
C SER A 57 7.74 19.64 -1.88
N GLU A 58 7.94 18.46 -1.28
CA GLU A 58 9.11 17.60 -1.51
C GLU A 58 9.25 17.22 -2.99
N TYR A 59 8.15 16.86 -3.64
CA TYR A 59 8.15 16.55 -5.08
C TYR A 59 8.52 17.79 -5.93
N LEU A 60 7.89 18.93 -5.68
CA LEU A 60 8.07 20.15 -6.48
C LEU A 60 9.44 20.80 -6.26
N VAL A 61 9.98 20.75 -5.04
CA VAL A 61 11.22 21.45 -4.65
C VAL A 61 12.45 20.55 -4.79
N LEU A 62 12.36 19.29 -4.34
CA LEU A 62 13.50 18.37 -4.35
C LEU A 62 13.45 17.36 -5.51
N GLY A 63 12.37 17.32 -6.29
CA GLY A 63 12.20 16.33 -7.35
C GLY A 63 12.05 14.90 -6.81
N ASN A 64 11.59 14.75 -5.57
CA ASN A 64 11.53 13.44 -4.91
C ASN A 64 10.40 12.58 -5.48
N TYR A 65 10.74 11.42 -6.06
CA TYR A 65 9.79 10.52 -6.72
C TYR A 65 8.93 9.66 -5.76
N LEU A 66 8.97 9.92 -4.45
CA LEU A 66 8.20 9.14 -3.48
C LEU A 66 6.69 9.26 -3.71
N LEU A 67 6.18 10.48 -3.92
CA LEU A 67 4.77 10.73 -4.21
C LEU A 67 4.29 9.98 -5.48
N PRO A 68 4.93 10.13 -6.66
CA PRO A 68 4.52 9.38 -7.84
C PRO A 68 4.69 7.87 -7.68
N PHE A 69 5.70 7.39 -6.96
CA PHE A 69 5.83 5.96 -6.65
C PHE A 69 4.65 5.43 -5.81
N VAL A 70 4.29 6.16 -4.74
CA VAL A 70 3.17 5.79 -3.86
C VAL A 70 1.86 5.77 -4.65
N CYS A 71 1.62 6.78 -5.48
CA CYS A 71 0.37 6.94 -6.23
C CYS A 71 0.26 6.02 -7.47
N CYS A 72 1.35 5.81 -8.21
CA CYS A 72 1.32 5.10 -9.49
C CYS A 72 1.72 3.63 -9.39
N THR A 73 2.44 3.22 -8.35
CA THR A 73 2.91 1.85 -8.20
C THR A 73 2.34 1.21 -6.95
N TYR A 74 2.65 1.75 -5.77
CA TYR A 74 2.31 1.13 -4.49
C TYR A 74 0.81 0.99 -4.27
N TRP A 75 0.04 2.07 -4.42
CA TRP A 75 -1.40 2.04 -4.20
C TRP A 75 -2.13 1.15 -5.22
N PRO A 76 -1.89 1.27 -6.54
CA PRO A 76 -2.50 0.37 -7.51
C PRO A 76 -2.20 -1.11 -7.24
N THR A 77 -0.99 -1.44 -6.78
CA THR A 77 -0.65 -2.81 -6.37
C THR A 77 -1.51 -3.29 -5.19
N ILE A 78 -1.70 -2.48 -4.15
CA ILE A 78 -2.59 -2.82 -3.01
C ILE A 78 -4.02 -3.11 -3.47
N LEU A 79 -4.56 -2.28 -4.37
CA LEU A 79 -5.91 -2.49 -4.92
C LEU A 79 -5.99 -3.77 -5.75
N ALA A 80 -5.00 -4.03 -6.59
CA ALA A 80 -4.93 -5.26 -7.40
C ALA A 80 -4.91 -6.50 -6.50
N TYR A 81 -4.15 -6.48 -5.41
CA TYR A 81 -4.11 -7.58 -4.44
C TYR A 81 -5.41 -7.72 -3.65
N GLY A 82 -6.10 -6.63 -3.35
CA GLY A 82 -7.47 -6.69 -2.82
C GLY A 82 -8.37 -7.53 -3.71
N ILE A 83 -8.32 -7.33 -5.04
CA ILE A 83 -9.10 -8.11 -6.01
C ILE A 83 -8.62 -9.58 -6.06
N ILE A 84 -7.31 -9.83 -6.06
CA ILE A 84 -6.73 -11.18 -6.12
C ILE A 84 -7.15 -12.03 -4.92
N VAL A 85 -7.23 -11.43 -3.72
CA VAL A 85 -7.65 -12.12 -2.50
C VAL A 85 -9.11 -12.63 -2.59
N PHE A 86 -9.95 -11.97 -3.38
CA PHE A 86 -11.33 -12.38 -3.67
C PHE A 86 -11.48 -13.20 -4.95
N ALA A 87 -10.42 -13.36 -5.74
CA ALA A 87 -10.48 -14.14 -6.97
C ALA A 87 -10.80 -15.61 -6.67
N PRO A 88 -11.59 -16.28 -7.53
CA PRO A 88 -11.90 -17.70 -7.35
C PRO A 88 -10.60 -18.52 -7.44
N VAL A 89 -10.43 -19.43 -6.49
CA VAL A 89 -9.34 -20.43 -6.54
C VAL A 89 -9.73 -21.42 -7.63
N ARG A 90 -8.96 -21.49 -8.71
CA ARG A 90 -9.10 -22.52 -9.75
C ARG A 90 -8.15 -23.67 -9.49
#